data_AF-A0A3E0E0W7-F1
#
_entry.id   AF-A0A3E0E0W7-F1
#
_cell.length_a   1.000
_cell.length_b   1.000
_cell.length_c   1.000
_cell.angle_alpha   90.00
_cell.angle_beta   90.00
_cell.angle_gamma   90.00
#
_symmetry.space_group_name_H-M   'P 1'
#
loop_
_entity.id
_entity.type
_entity.pdbx_description
1 polymer ?
#
loop_
_entity_poly.entity_id
_entity_poly.type
_entity_poly.pdbx_seq_one_letter_code
_entity_poly.pdbx_strand_id
1 'polypeptide(L)'
;MKIPRNKTLFFWTFLMLTVACSQTHSVPVEFSISQGVINKMDFSSVGIQPGQQLPDITFYTLDGEAFNLSKIKHIRPKLLITGSYTCDITREKLYTIDWFYEQYKEKADIYLINTLEAHPQSSPSPYSMSEVPWPAIDNIQAGITAEQPRTMDERIGLAEKWIKEEKIKTPVLLDGPKNEFWNLAGQAPNMAILISSSGGVVLKQSWFDEQEIKETMEIQLKNLNLPQNK
;
A
#
# COMPACT_ATOMS: atom_id res chain seq x y z
N MET A 1 -22.52 52.26 66.19
CA MET A 1 -23.82 52.01 65.53
C MET A 1 -23.61 51.00 64.40
N LYS A 2 -24.63 50.19 64.13
CA LYS A 2 -24.60 48.85 63.51
C LYS A 2 -23.96 48.72 62.12
N ILE A 3 -23.35 47.55 61.90
CA ILE A 3 -22.88 46.94 60.65
C ILE A 3 -24.09 46.75 59.69
N PRO A 4 -23.89 46.74 58.35
CA PRO A 4 -24.10 45.45 57.71
C PRO A 4 -23.05 45.05 56.67
N ARG A 5 -22.80 43.74 56.77
CA ARG A 5 -22.13 42.76 55.92
C ARG A 5 -22.66 42.81 54.49
N ASN A 6 -21.79 42.76 53.48
CA ASN A 6 -22.20 42.42 52.12
C ASN A 6 -21.30 41.33 51.51
N LYS A 7 -21.97 40.42 50.81
CA LYS A 7 -21.47 39.14 50.27
C LYS A 7 -20.83 39.35 48.89
N THR A 8 -20.56 38.23 48.20
CA THR A 8 -20.27 38.04 46.76
C THR A 8 -18.84 38.37 46.30
N LEU A 9 -18.13 37.56 45.49
CA LEU A 9 -18.39 36.28 44.82
C LEU A 9 -17.01 35.75 44.37
N PHE A 10 -16.64 34.51 44.70
CA PHE A 10 -15.43 33.87 44.14
C PHE A 10 -15.75 33.41 42.71
N PHE A 11 -15.21 34.10 41.71
CA PHE A 11 -15.38 33.75 40.30
C PHE A 11 -14.30 32.72 39.93
N TRP A 12 -14.68 31.45 39.82
CA TRP A 12 -13.83 30.40 39.24
C TRP A 12 -13.84 30.57 37.73
N THR A 13 -12.78 31.16 37.17
CA THR A 13 -12.59 31.20 35.73
C THR A 13 -12.12 29.82 35.26
N PHE A 14 -13.07 29.01 34.79
CA PHE A 14 -12.79 27.75 34.10
C PHE A 14 -12.15 28.08 32.75
N LEU A 15 -10.83 27.88 32.63
CA LEU A 15 -10.11 28.04 31.38
C LEU A 15 -10.50 26.86 30.46
N MET A 16 -11.52 27.06 29.63
CA MET A 16 -11.83 26.17 28.52
C MET A 16 -10.66 26.25 27.52
N LEU A 17 -9.72 25.30 27.60
CA LEU A 17 -8.81 25.03 26.49
C LEU A 17 -9.64 24.49 25.33
N THR A 18 -10.03 25.38 24.42
CA THR A 18 -10.50 24.99 23.10
C THR A 18 -9.30 24.37 22.38
N VAL A 19 -9.26 23.05 22.28
CA VAL A 19 -8.40 22.36 21.30
C VAL A 19 -8.91 22.78 19.93
N ALA A 20 -8.26 23.78 19.35
CA ALA A 20 -8.46 24.14 17.96
C ALA A 20 -7.97 22.93 17.14
N CYS A 21 -8.90 22.09 16.71
CA CYS A 21 -8.63 21.05 15.74
C CYS A 21 -8.26 21.75 14.43
N SER A 22 -6.96 21.96 14.23
CA SER A 22 -6.41 22.35 12.94
C SER A 22 -6.81 21.28 11.94
N GLN A 23 -7.84 21.51 11.13
CA GLN A 23 -8.11 20.71 9.95
C GLN A 23 -6.94 20.94 8.98
N THR A 24 -5.87 20.19 9.16
CA THR A 24 -4.84 20.05 8.13
C THR A 24 -5.51 19.33 6.97
N HIS A 25 -5.68 20.00 5.83
CA HIS A 25 -6.14 19.35 4.61
C HIS A 25 -5.23 18.16 4.31
N SER A 26 -5.83 16.98 4.14
CA SER A 26 -5.10 15.76 3.84
C SER A 26 -4.39 15.88 2.49
N VAL A 27 -3.23 15.25 2.37
CA VAL A 27 -2.37 15.38 1.19
C VAL A 27 -3.08 14.78 -0.03
N PRO A 28 -3.20 15.50 -1.17
CA PRO A 28 -3.81 14.97 -2.37
C PRO A 28 -3.07 13.75 -2.93
N VAL A 29 -3.83 12.79 -3.46
CA VAL A 29 -3.33 11.64 -4.21
C VAL A 29 -3.43 11.93 -5.70
N GLU A 30 -2.32 11.77 -6.42
CA GLU A 30 -2.26 11.90 -7.87
C GLU A 30 -2.91 10.69 -8.57
N PHE A 31 -3.42 10.92 -9.77
CA PHE A 31 -3.95 9.87 -10.65
C PHE A 31 -3.24 9.91 -11.99
N SER A 32 -2.95 8.73 -12.55
CA SER A 32 -2.37 8.58 -13.88
C SER A 32 -2.82 7.27 -14.51
N ILE A 33 -2.88 7.25 -15.85
CA ILE A 33 -3.09 6.01 -16.62
C ILE A 33 -1.79 5.22 -16.63
N SER A 34 -1.90 3.90 -16.47
CA SER A 34 -0.76 3.00 -16.54
C SER A 34 -0.10 3.07 -17.91
N GLN A 35 1.22 3.27 -17.93
CA GLN A 35 2.07 3.12 -19.09
C GLN A 35 1.96 1.72 -19.69
N GLY A 36 1.62 0.69 -18.90
CA GLY A 36 1.37 -0.65 -19.41
C GLY A 36 0.15 -0.69 -20.33
N VAL A 37 -0.91 0.04 -19.99
CA VAL A 37 -2.10 0.18 -20.86
C VAL A 37 -1.74 0.91 -22.15
N ILE A 38 -0.99 2.01 -22.04
CA ILE A 38 -0.48 2.77 -23.19
C ILE A 38 0.37 1.85 -24.09
N ASN A 39 1.10 0.92 -23.48
CA ASN A 39 1.91 -0.11 -24.14
C ASN A 39 1.12 -1.39 -24.45
N LYS A 40 -0.18 -1.30 -24.77
CA LYS A 40 -1.04 -2.42 -25.19
C LYS A 40 -1.11 -3.56 -24.15
N MET A 41 -1.25 -3.19 -22.88
CA MET A 41 -1.30 -4.10 -21.72
C MET A 41 0.01 -4.84 -21.45
N ASP A 42 1.15 -4.37 -21.97
CA ASP A 42 2.47 -4.85 -21.56
C ASP A 42 2.97 -4.10 -20.32
N PHE A 43 2.83 -4.75 -19.17
CA PHE A 43 3.35 -4.23 -17.89
C PHE A 43 4.79 -4.67 -17.60
N SER A 44 5.33 -5.66 -18.32
CA SER A 44 6.62 -6.29 -17.99
C SER A 44 7.79 -5.31 -18.13
N SER A 45 7.71 -4.47 -19.16
CA SER A 45 8.71 -3.45 -19.49
C SER A 45 8.61 -2.17 -18.65
N VAL A 46 7.55 -2.01 -17.84
CA VAL A 46 7.28 -0.75 -17.12
C VAL A 46 7.90 -0.74 -15.73
N GLY A 47 8.76 0.23 -15.43
CA GLY A 47 9.40 0.38 -14.12
C GLY A 47 10.65 -0.50 -13.95
N ILE A 48 11.06 -0.70 -12.69
CA ILE A 48 12.28 -1.43 -12.34
C ILE A 48 12.34 -2.83 -12.95
N GLN A 49 13.56 -3.31 -13.22
CA GLN A 49 13.83 -4.61 -13.81
C GLN A 49 14.74 -5.45 -12.90
N PRO A 50 14.67 -6.79 -13.00
CA PRO A 50 15.62 -7.67 -12.30
C PRO A 50 17.09 -7.27 -12.56
N GLY A 51 17.91 -7.34 -11.52
CA GLY A 51 19.29 -6.89 -11.50
C GLY A 51 19.49 -5.42 -11.09
N GLN A 52 18.42 -4.62 -11.01
CA GLN A 52 18.50 -3.23 -10.56
C GLN A 52 18.28 -3.10 -9.05
N GLN A 53 18.80 -2.03 -8.46
CA GLN A 53 18.54 -1.69 -7.06
C GLN A 53 17.16 -1.05 -6.92
N LEU A 54 16.36 -1.49 -5.95
CA LEU A 54 15.11 -0.79 -5.63
C LEU A 54 15.43 0.66 -5.19
N PRO A 55 14.82 1.69 -5.79
CA PRO A 55 14.96 3.06 -5.30
C PRO A 55 14.51 3.18 -3.86
N ASP A 56 15.04 4.16 -3.14
CA ASP A 56 14.53 4.48 -1.80
C ASP A 56 13.14 5.12 -1.94
N ILE A 57 12.11 4.35 -1.60
CA ILE A 57 10.71 4.71 -1.75
C ILE A 57 10.10 4.85 -0.36
N THR A 58 9.41 5.97 -0.14
CA THR A 58 8.63 6.21 1.07
C THR A 58 7.20 5.69 0.88
N PHE A 59 6.88 4.65 1.62
CA PHE A 59 5.52 4.14 1.82
C PHE A 59 4.88 4.79 3.05
N TYR A 60 3.62 4.49 3.29
CA TYR A 60 2.89 4.96 4.46
C TYR A 60 2.19 3.81 5.18
N THR A 61 2.15 3.86 6.51
CA THR A 61 1.35 2.95 7.33
C THR A 61 -0.12 3.40 7.36
N LEU A 62 -1.00 2.59 7.95
CA LEU A 62 -2.41 2.96 8.16
C LEU A 62 -2.57 4.15 9.12
N ASP A 63 -1.60 4.38 10.00
CA ASP A 63 -1.57 5.57 10.86
C ASP A 63 -1.07 6.84 10.13
N GLY A 64 -0.77 6.73 8.83
CA GLY A 64 -0.25 7.82 8.01
C GLY A 64 1.25 8.10 8.23
N GLU A 65 1.97 7.22 8.95
CA GLU A 65 3.40 7.39 9.21
C GLU A 65 4.25 6.95 8.03
N ALA A 66 5.31 7.71 7.75
CA ALA A 66 6.25 7.39 6.69
C ALA A 66 7.07 6.13 7.01
N PHE A 67 7.07 5.17 6.09
CA PHE A 67 7.76 3.89 6.19
C PHE A 67 8.75 3.72 5.02
N ASN A 68 10.01 3.38 5.31
CA ASN A 68 11.03 3.17 4.28
C ASN A 68 11.68 1.81 4.47
N LEU A 69 11.62 0.95 3.45
CA LEU A 69 12.20 -0.40 3.48
C LEU A 69 13.71 -0.38 3.69
N SER A 70 14.40 0.65 3.20
CA SER A 70 15.85 0.87 3.34
C SER A 70 16.28 1.06 4.80
N LYS A 71 15.38 1.46 5.69
CA LYS A 71 15.65 1.68 7.12
C LYS A 71 15.55 0.40 7.97
N ILE A 72 15.08 -0.69 7.40
CA ILE A 72 14.98 -1.99 8.08
C ILE A 72 16.39 -2.56 8.28
N LYS A 73 16.75 -2.83 9.54
CA LYS A 73 18.15 -3.18 9.92
C LYS A 73 18.52 -4.64 9.69
N HIS A 74 17.56 -5.55 9.59
CA HIS A 74 17.86 -6.97 9.42
C HIS A 74 17.97 -7.36 7.93
N ILE A 75 18.78 -8.38 7.69
CA ILE A 75 19.19 -8.84 6.36
C ILE A 75 18.22 -9.94 5.90
N ARG A 76 17.02 -9.54 5.47
CA ARG A 76 15.97 -10.44 4.95
C ARG A 76 15.58 -10.03 3.53
N PRO A 77 15.30 -11.00 2.63
CA PRO A 77 14.67 -10.69 1.35
C PRO A 77 13.31 -10.06 1.58
N LYS A 78 12.84 -9.29 0.59
CA LYS A 78 11.58 -8.54 0.67
C LYS A 78 10.70 -8.85 -0.53
N LEU A 79 9.44 -9.17 -0.29
CA LEU A 79 8.44 -9.38 -1.33
C LEU A 79 7.40 -8.27 -1.23
N LEU A 80 7.23 -7.54 -2.32
CA LEU A 80 6.23 -6.48 -2.47
C LEU A 80 5.23 -6.92 -3.54
N ILE A 81 3.94 -6.91 -3.20
CA ILE A 81 2.86 -7.29 -4.11
C ILE A 81 1.91 -6.11 -4.22
N THR A 82 1.54 -5.66 -5.42
CA THR A 82 0.55 -4.57 -5.55
C THR A 82 -0.86 -5.10 -5.42
N GLY A 83 -1.76 -4.20 -5.01
CA GLY A 83 -3.18 -4.46 -4.99
C GLY A 83 -3.98 -3.23 -4.61
N SER A 84 -5.29 -3.33 -4.74
CA SER A 84 -6.25 -2.32 -4.31
C SER A 84 -7.61 -2.96 -4.02
N TYR A 85 -8.49 -2.24 -3.33
CA TYR A 85 -9.78 -2.78 -2.87
C TYR A 85 -10.66 -3.26 -4.04
N THR A 86 -10.61 -2.54 -5.15
CA THR A 86 -11.39 -2.82 -6.36
C THR A 86 -10.65 -3.70 -7.37
N CYS A 87 -9.44 -4.20 -7.07
CA CYS A 87 -8.76 -5.16 -7.94
C CYS A 87 -9.28 -6.58 -7.69
N ASP A 88 -10.15 -7.05 -8.58
CA ASP A 88 -10.66 -8.42 -8.62
C ASP A 88 -9.53 -9.46 -8.61
N ILE A 89 -8.51 -9.29 -9.46
CA ILE A 89 -7.36 -10.21 -9.52
C ILE A 89 -6.63 -10.31 -8.18
N THR A 90 -6.37 -9.19 -7.50
CA THR A 90 -5.71 -9.23 -6.19
C THR A 90 -6.60 -9.94 -5.17
N ARG A 91 -7.90 -9.61 -5.15
CA ARG A 91 -8.88 -10.21 -4.23
C ARG A 91 -8.94 -11.73 -4.38
N GLU A 92 -8.92 -12.25 -5.61
CA GLU A 92 -8.84 -13.69 -5.87
C GLU A 92 -7.54 -14.34 -5.33
N LYS A 93 -6.45 -13.56 -5.27
CA LYS A 93 -5.13 -14.03 -4.80
C LYS A 93 -4.88 -13.83 -3.31
N LEU A 94 -5.74 -13.13 -2.57
CA LEU A 94 -5.50 -12.80 -1.16
C LEU A 94 -5.24 -14.02 -0.28
N TYR A 95 -5.95 -15.13 -0.50
CA TYR A 95 -5.69 -16.38 0.23
C TYR A 95 -4.24 -16.87 0.04
N THR A 96 -3.75 -16.86 -1.20
CA THR A 96 -2.38 -17.28 -1.53
C THR A 96 -1.34 -16.29 -1.00
N ILE A 97 -1.62 -14.99 -1.08
CA ILE A 97 -0.75 -13.94 -0.55
C ILE A 97 -0.61 -14.10 0.97
N ASP A 98 -1.71 -14.27 1.69
CA ASP A 98 -1.71 -14.49 3.13
C ASP A 98 -1.07 -15.81 3.53
N TRP A 99 -1.29 -16.87 2.76
CA TRP A 99 -0.57 -18.14 2.96
C TRP A 99 0.95 -17.92 2.86
N PHE A 100 1.41 -17.20 1.84
CA PHE A 100 2.82 -16.91 1.62
C PHE A 100 3.41 -16.07 2.77
N TYR A 101 2.70 -15.03 3.22
CA TYR A 101 3.08 -14.26 4.41
C TYR A 101 3.25 -15.17 5.63
N GLU A 102 2.25 -16.00 5.93
CA GLU A 102 2.32 -16.90 7.09
C GLU A 102 3.48 -17.90 7.02
N GLN A 103 3.83 -18.40 5.82
CA GLN A 103 4.96 -19.33 5.66
C GLN A 103 6.33 -18.65 5.84
N TYR A 104 6.47 -17.39 5.43
CA TYR A 104 7.77 -16.76 5.25
C TYR A 104 8.04 -15.55 6.16
N LYS A 105 7.07 -15.04 6.94
CA LYS A 105 7.21 -13.82 7.77
C LYS A 105 8.37 -13.82 8.77
N GLU A 106 8.86 -14.99 9.18
CA GLU A 106 10.05 -15.09 10.05
C GLU A 106 11.39 -15.03 9.30
N LYS A 107 11.35 -15.11 7.97
CA LYS A 107 12.53 -15.23 7.09
C LYS A 107 12.60 -14.13 6.03
N ALA A 108 11.47 -13.54 5.67
CA ALA A 108 11.33 -12.50 4.65
C ALA A 108 10.38 -11.40 5.14
N ASP A 109 10.57 -10.19 4.63
CA ASP A 109 9.59 -9.12 4.79
C ASP A 109 8.60 -9.19 3.63
N ILE A 110 7.31 -9.27 3.91
CA ILE A 110 6.29 -9.42 2.88
C ILE A 110 5.22 -8.38 3.13
N TYR A 111 4.95 -7.58 2.09
CA TYR A 111 3.99 -6.48 2.16
C TYR A 111 3.06 -6.50 0.94
N LEU A 112 1.78 -6.28 1.21
CA LEU A 112 0.80 -5.91 0.18
C LEU A 112 0.79 -4.38 0.07
N ILE A 113 1.08 -3.87 -1.11
CA ILE A 113 1.21 -2.44 -1.38
C ILE A 113 -0.10 -1.94 -1.99
N ASN A 114 -0.84 -1.14 -1.24
CA ASN A 114 -2.06 -0.49 -1.72
C ASN A 114 -1.70 0.66 -2.69
N THR A 115 -2.05 0.45 -3.95
CA THR A 115 -1.87 1.42 -5.05
C THR A 115 -3.22 1.98 -5.51
N LEU A 116 -3.26 2.63 -6.67
CA LEU A 116 -4.51 3.13 -7.27
C LEU A 116 -5.58 2.03 -7.39
N GLU A 117 -6.84 2.43 -7.25
CA GLU A 117 -7.98 1.53 -7.39
C GLU A 117 -8.08 1.07 -8.84
N ALA A 118 -8.11 -0.24 -9.05
CA ALA A 118 -8.10 -0.81 -10.41
C ALA A 118 -9.42 -0.55 -11.13
N HIS A 119 -10.54 -0.59 -10.40
CA HIS A 119 -11.89 -0.48 -10.94
C HIS A 119 -12.75 0.46 -10.09
N PRO A 120 -12.43 1.77 -10.05
CA PRO A 120 -13.24 2.73 -9.31
C PRO A 120 -14.62 2.88 -9.93
N GLN A 121 -15.62 3.18 -9.09
CA GLN A 121 -17.04 3.15 -9.46
C GLN A 121 -17.44 4.28 -10.41
N SER A 122 -17.01 5.52 -10.14
CA SER A 122 -17.49 6.70 -10.89
C SER A 122 -16.37 7.51 -11.56
N SER A 123 -15.12 7.04 -11.48
CA SER A 123 -13.97 7.68 -12.11
C SER A 123 -13.30 6.76 -13.15
N PRO A 124 -12.41 7.30 -14.00
CA PRO A 124 -11.59 6.48 -14.89
C PRO A 124 -10.74 5.48 -14.10
N SER A 125 -10.53 4.30 -14.70
CA SER A 125 -9.58 3.31 -14.21
C SER A 125 -8.16 3.64 -14.71
N PRO A 126 -7.10 3.47 -13.89
CA PRO A 126 -5.72 3.57 -14.39
C PRO A 126 -5.39 2.47 -15.41
N TYR A 127 -6.26 1.46 -15.54
CA TYR A 127 -6.14 0.32 -16.45
C TYR A 127 -7.01 0.43 -17.71
N SER A 128 -7.55 1.62 -17.99
CA SER A 128 -8.39 1.89 -19.16
C SER A 128 -8.00 3.21 -19.83
N MET A 129 -7.95 3.23 -21.17
CA MET A 129 -7.80 4.48 -21.94
C MET A 129 -9.11 5.28 -22.03
N SER A 130 -10.22 4.72 -21.53
CA SER A 130 -11.54 5.35 -21.54
C SER A 130 -11.76 6.18 -20.27
N GLU A 131 -12.38 7.36 -20.42
CA GLU A 131 -12.88 8.14 -19.29
C GLU A 131 -14.13 7.52 -18.65
N VAL A 132 -14.75 6.54 -19.32
CA VAL A 132 -15.91 5.83 -18.80
C VAL A 132 -15.46 4.86 -17.70
N PRO A 133 -16.12 4.86 -16.53
CA PRO A 133 -15.86 3.89 -15.47
C PRO A 133 -15.92 2.45 -16.00
N TRP A 134 -14.97 1.62 -15.57
CA TRP A 134 -14.81 0.25 -16.02
C TRP A 134 -14.84 -0.69 -14.81
N PRO A 135 -16.00 -0.93 -14.19
CA PRO A 135 -16.10 -1.87 -13.07
C PRO A 135 -15.89 -3.31 -13.54
N ALA A 136 -15.15 -4.11 -12.76
CA ALA A 136 -15.03 -5.54 -12.99
C ALA A 136 -16.37 -6.26 -12.73
N ILE A 137 -16.68 -7.30 -13.52
CA ILE A 137 -17.92 -8.07 -13.37
C ILE A 137 -18.00 -8.71 -11.98
N ASP A 138 -16.89 -9.25 -11.48
CA ASP A 138 -16.84 -9.90 -10.17
C ASP A 138 -17.03 -8.89 -9.03
N ASN A 139 -16.59 -7.64 -9.21
CA ASN A 139 -16.90 -6.57 -8.26
C ASN A 139 -18.40 -6.28 -8.23
N ILE A 140 -19.06 -6.18 -9.39
CA ILE A 140 -20.50 -5.96 -9.48
C ILE A 140 -21.26 -7.08 -8.77
N GLN A 141 -20.89 -8.34 -9.02
CA GLN A 141 -21.52 -9.50 -8.41
C GLN A 141 -21.31 -9.56 -6.89
N ALA A 142 -20.12 -9.18 -6.43
CA ALA A 142 -19.77 -9.15 -5.01
C ALA A 142 -20.24 -7.89 -4.26
N GLY A 143 -20.83 -6.91 -4.97
CA GLY A 143 -21.20 -5.61 -4.38
C GLY A 143 -20.00 -4.77 -3.94
N ILE A 144 -18.82 -5.05 -4.50
CA ILE A 144 -17.57 -4.34 -4.19
C ILE A 144 -17.54 -3.05 -5.00
N THR A 145 -17.49 -1.93 -4.28
CA THR A 145 -17.50 -0.62 -4.89
C THR A 145 -16.73 0.39 -4.05
N ALA A 146 -15.96 1.23 -4.72
CA ALA A 146 -15.23 2.35 -4.14
C ALA A 146 -14.89 3.38 -5.21
N GLU A 147 -14.62 4.61 -4.77
CA GLU A 147 -14.06 5.65 -5.61
C GLU A 147 -12.54 5.62 -5.56
N GLN A 148 -11.90 6.18 -6.58
CA GLN A 148 -10.47 6.45 -6.53
C GLN A 148 -10.19 7.47 -5.41
N PRO A 149 -9.33 7.14 -4.41
CA PRO A 149 -8.95 8.09 -3.38
C PRO A 149 -8.31 9.36 -3.98
N ARG A 150 -8.78 10.52 -3.54
CA ARG A 150 -8.26 11.85 -3.90
C ARG A 150 -7.31 12.40 -2.85
N THR A 151 -7.30 11.81 -1.66
CA THR A 151 -6.41 12.20 -0.57
C THR A 151 -5.84 10.98 0.15
N MET A 152 -4.75 11.18 0.91
CA MET A 152 -4.15 10.11 1.71
C MET A 152 -5.11 9.57 2.78
N ASP A 153 -5.94 10.41 3.39
CA ASP A 153 -6.93 9.96 4.39
C ASP A 153 -7.98 9.05 3.74
N GLU A 154 -8.45 9.38 2.53
CA GLU A 154 -9.35 8.51 1.76
C GLU A 154 -8.67 7.19 1.38
N ARG A 155 -7.38 7.22 1.03
CA ARG A 155 -6.60 6.01 0.72
C ARG A 155 -6.47 5.12 1.96
N ILE A 156 -6.12 5.71 3.11
CA ILE A 156 -6.05 5.02 4.40
C ILE A 156 -7.39 4.37 4.71
N GLY A 157 -8.49 5.14 4.71
CA GLY A 157 -9.82 4.61 5.04
C GLY A 157 -10.27 3.49 4.10
N LEU A 158 -9.91 3.57 2.82
CA LEU A 158 -10.22 2.50 1.86
C LEU A 158 -9.37 1.25 2.08
N ALA A 159 -8.08 1.41 2.40
CA ALA A 159 -7.22 0.28 2.76
C ALA A 159 -7.67 -0.40 4.06
N GLU A 160 -8.07 0.37 5.08
CA GLU A 160 -8.65 -0.18 6.31
C GLU A 160 -9.93 -0.98 6.04
N LYS A 161 -10.82 -0.44 5.19
CA LYS A 161 -12.02 -1.15 4.73
C LYS A 161 -11.64 -2.46 4.05
N TRP A 162 -10.69 -2.43 3.12
CA TRP A 162 -10.22 -3.60 2.39
C TRP A 162 -9.70 -4.69 3.32
N ILE A 163 -8.80 -4.33 4.24
CA ILE A 163 -8.23 -5.25 5.23
C ILE A 163 -9.32 -5.87 6.08
N LYS A 164 -10.29 -5.08 6.53
CA LYS A 164 -11.37 -5.54 7.39
C LYS A 164 -12.32 -6.50 6.68
N GLU A 165 -12.75 -6.17 5.47
CA GLU A 165 -13.74 -6.95 4.73
C GLU A 165 -13.16 -8.26 4.20
N GLU A 166 -11.93 -8.22 3.68
CA GLU A 166 -11.24 -9.40 3.14
C GLU A 166 -10.43 -10.16 4.20
N LYS A 167 -10.34 -9.63 5.43
CA LYS A 167 -9.60 -10.20 6.57
C LYS A 167 -8.12 -10.47 6.25
N ILE A 168 -7.50 -9.52 5.55
CA ILE A 168 -6.11 -9.59 5.09
C ILE A 168 -5.17 -9.73 6.30
N LYS A 169 -4.32 -10.74 6.28
CA LYS A 169 -3.31 -10.98 7.33
C LYS A 169 -1.96 -10.37 6.98
N THR A 170 -1.65 -10.33 5.69
CA THR A 170 -0.41 -9.72 5.19
C THR A 170 -0.38 -8.23 5.54
N PRO A 171 0.73 -7.72 6.12
CA PRO A 171 0.87 -6.30 6.40
C PRO A 171 0.67 -5.46 5.14
N VAL A 172 -0.23 -4.47 5.21
CA VAL A 172 -0.50 -3.54 4.12
C VAL A 172 0.29 -2.26 4.32
N LEU A 173 0.99 -1.83 3.28
CA LEU A 173 1.59 -0.50 3.18
C LEU A 173 0.89 0.28 2.07
N LEU A 174 0.79 1.59 2.22
CA LEU A 174 0.21 2.47 1.22
C LEU A 174 1.31 3.08 0.36
N ASP A 175 1.10 3.12 -0.95
CA ASP A 175 1.92 3.97 -1.82
C ASP A 175 1.69 5.45 -1.47
N GLY A 176 2.66 6.28 -1.81
CA GLY A 176 2.66 7.70 -1.49
C GLY A 176 1.63 8.51 -2.28
N PRO A 177 1.47 9.79 -1.91
CA PRO A 177 0.53 10.70 -2.59
C PRO A 177 0.84 10.87 -4.08
N LYS A 178 2.08 10.65 -4.53
CA LYS A 178 2.45 10.73 -5.95
C LYS A 178 2.56 9.37 -6.63
N ASN A 179 2.15 8.30 -5.94
CA ASN A 179 2.29 6.91 -6.39
C ASN A 179 3.74 6.57 -6.78
N GLU A 180 4.72 6.98 -5.97
CA GLU A 180 6.13 6.80 -6.27
C GLU A 180 6.49 5.32 -6.51
N PHE A 181 5.95 4.39 -5.72
CA PHE A 181 6.19 2.97 -5.93
C PHE A 181 5.61 2.50 -7.26
N TRP A 182 4.34 2.80 -7.52
CA TRP A 182 3.68 2.42 -8.76
C TRP A 182 4.39 3.00 -9.98
N ASN A 183 4.85 4.25 -9.92
CA ASN A 183 5.56 4.91 -11.02
C ASN A 183 6.98 4.36 -11.26
N LEU A 184 7.72 4.00 -10.21
CA LEU A 184 9.13 3.60 -10.32
C LEU A 184 9.33 2.08 -10.42
N ALA A 185 8.54 1.32 -9.67
CA ALA A 185 8.72 -0.12 -9.55
C ALA A 185 7.89 -0.90 -10.58
N GLY A 186 6.71 -0.41 -10.94
CA GLY A 186 5.86 -1.01 -11.94
C GLY A 186 4.38 -0.76 -11.66
N GLN A 187 3.59 -0.83 -12.72
CA GLN A 187 2.23 -0.28 -12.70
C GLN A 187 1.13 -1.33 -12.84
N ALA A 188 1.47 -2.63 -12.83
CA ALA A 188 0.44 -3.67 -12.91
C ALA A 188 -0.38 -3.77 -11.61
N PRO A 189 -1.67 -4.12 -11.69
CA PRO A 189 -2.58 -4.05 -10.54
C PRO A 189 -2.31 -5.11 -9.47
N ASN A 190 -1.70 -6.24 -9.86
CA ASN A 190 -1.32 -7.32 -8.97
C ASN A 190 0.10 -7.83 -9.30
N MET A 191 1.04 -6.92 -9.51
CA MET A 191 2.44 -7.26 -9.76
C MET A 191 3.13 -7.75 -8.49
N ALA A 192 4.24 -8.48 -8.66
CA ALA A 192 5.09 -8.88 -7.55
C ALA A 192 6.56 -8.56 -7.84
N ILE A 193 7.28 -8.09 -6.81
CA ILE A 193 8.71 -7.81 -6.86
C ILE A 193 9.37 -8.48 -5.66
N LEU A 194 10.30 -9.38 -5.94
CA LEU A 194 11.16 -9.98 -4.93
C LEU A 194 12.52 -9.29 -4.95
N ILE A 195 12.95 -8.86 -3.78
CA ILE A 195 14.16 -8.08 -3.53
C ILE A 195 15.08 -8.93 -2.65
N SER A 196 16.34 -9.04 -3.04
CA SER A 196 17.36 -9.70 -2.23
C SER A 196 17.59 -8.95 -0.92
N SER A 197 18.30 -9.59 0.00
CA SER A 197 18.72 -8.95 1.24
C SER A 197 19.70 -7.77 1.04
N SER A 198 20.35 -7.66 -0.12
CA SER A 198 21.17 -6.51 -0.51
C SER A 198 20.37 -5.37 -1.15
N GLY A 199 19.06 -5.54 -1.33
CA GLY A 199 18.16 -4.55 -1.91
C GLY A 199 18.05 -4.56 -3.44
N GLY A 200 18.69 -5.54 -4.10
CA GLY A 200 18.58 -5.73 -5.55
C GLY A 200 17.30 -6.51 -5.91
N VAL A 201 16.59 -6.09 -6.95
CA VAL A 201 15.44 -6.83 -7.48
C VAL A 201 15.95 -8.12 -8.15
N VAL A 202 15.49 -9.27 -7.67
CA VAL A 202 15.88 -10.59 -8.20
C VAL A 202 14.80 -11.20 -9.08
N LEU A 203 13.54 -10.81 -8.86
CA LEU A 203 12.41 -11.24 -9.68
C LEU A 203 11.36 -10.13 -9.71
N LYS A 204 10.73 -9.96 -10.88
CA LYS A 204 9.58 -9.10 -11.07
C LYS A 204 8.58 -9.81 -11.98
N GLN A 205 7.32 -9.76 -11.60
CA GLN A 205 6.21 -10.33 -12.36
C GLN A 205 5.14 -9.28 -12.59
N SER A 206 4.60 -9.19 -13.81
CA SER A 206 3.43 -8.34 -14.10
C SER A 206 2.17 -8.82 -13.38
N TRP A 207 2.12 -10.11 -13.05
CA TRP A 207 1.02 -10.74 -12.34
C TRP A 207 1.62 -11.69 -11.33
N PHE A 208 1.22 -11.60 -10.07
CA PHE A 208 1.73 -12.45 -9.01
C PHE A 208 1.49 -13.93 -9.34
N ASP A 209 2.59 -14.67 -9.44
CA ASP A 209 2.62 -16.11 -9.57
C ASP A 209 3.39 -16.71 -8.38
N GLU A 210 2.68 -17.54 -7.61
CA GLU A 210 3.18 -18.11 -6.37
C GLU A 210 4.41 -18.99 -6.58
N GLN A 211 4.43 -19.78 -7.66
CA GLN A 211 5.42 -20.84 -7.84
C GLN A 211 6.81 -20.23 -8.05
N GLU A 212 6.94 -19.31 -9.00
CA GLU A 212 8.23 -18.71 -9.32
C GLU A 212 8.75 -17.82 -8.17
N ILE A 213 7.83 -17.14 -7.46
CA ILE A 213 8.16 -16.36 -6.25
C ILE A 213 8.70 -17.29 -5.15
N LYS A 214 8.05 -18.43 -4.93
CA LYS A 214 8.48 -19.42 -3.94
C LYS A 214 9.87 -19.97 -4.27
N GLU A 215 10.07 -20.41 -5.51
CA GLU A 215 11.36 -20.94 -5.97
C GLU A 215 12.49 -19.92 -5.79
N THR A 216 12.25 -18.67 -6.18
CA THR A 216 13.24 -17.60 -6.06
C THR A 216 13.49 -17.21 -4.60
N MET A 217 12.45 -17.15 -3.77
CA MET A 217 12.55 -16.88 -2.33
C MET A 217 13.43 -17.93 -1.64
N GLU A 218 13.22 -19.21 -1.91
CA GLU A 218 14.03 -20.30 -1.33
C GLU A 218 15.50 -20.20 -1.74
N ILE A 219 15.78 -19.79 -2.99
CA ILE A 219 17.16 -19.52 -3.44
C ILE A 219 17.78 -18.38 -2.62
N GLN A 220 17.06 -17.27 -2.41
CA GLN A 220 17.57 -16.14 -1.61
C GLN A 220 17.84 -16.56 -0.16
N LEU A 221 16.93 -17.32 0.45
CA LEU A 221 17.08 -17.80 1.83
C LEU A 221 18.24 -18.79 1.95
N LYS A 222 18.46 -19.65 0.97
CA LYS A 222 19.63 -20.54 0.93
C LYS A 222 20.93 -19.75 0.86
N ASN A 223 21.00 -18.73 -0.01
CA ASN A 223 22.20 -17.91 -0.18
C ASN A 223 22.58 -17.13 1.08
N LEU A 224 21.60 -16.71 1.89
CA LEU A 224 21.84 -16.09 3.18
C LEU A 224 22.48 -17.02 4.22
N ASN A 225 22.18 -18.32 4.14
CA ASN A 225 22.69 -19.33 5.08
C ASN A 225 24.03 -19.93 4.66
N LEU A 226 24.55 -19.60 3.47
CA LEU A 226 25.89 -20.02 3.06
C LEU A 226 26.96 -19.20 3.79
N PRO A 227 28.09 -19.81 4.21
CA PRO A 227 29.20 -19.09 4.79
C PRO A 227 29.69 -18.05 3.78
N GLN A 228 29.62 -16.77 4.17
CA GLN A 228 30.13 -15.66 3.38
C GLN A 228 31.66 -15.72 3.46
N ASN A 229 32.30 -16.36 2.49
CA ASN A 229 33.76 -16.35 2.35
C ASN A 229 34.20 -14.89 2.14
N LYS A 230 34.80 -14.31 3.19
CA LYS A 230 35.50 -13.02 3.13
C LYS A 230 36.93 -13.22 2.67
#